data_AF-A0A524ALQ5-F1
#
_entry.id   AF-A0A524ALQ5-F1
#
_cell.length_a   1.000
_cell.length_b   1.000
_cell.length_c   1.000
_cell.angle_alpha   90.00
_cell.angle_beta   90.00
_cell.angle_gamma   90.00
#
_symmetry.space_group_name_H-M   'P 1'
#
loop_
_entity.id
_entity.type
_entity.pdbx_description
1 polymer ?
#
loop_
_entity_poly.entity_id
_entity_poly.type
_entity_poly.pdbx_seq_one_letter_code
_entity_poly.pdbx_strand_id
1 'polypeptide(L)' 'MRYQLWIRDEAKAEIRRLPGHVRQRIRRAVQSLGSEPRPHYSRKLRAPEGIELGVRRLRLERWRVVYVVDE' A
#
# COMPACT_ATOMS: atom_id res chain seq x y z
N MET A 1 9.59 -8.55 12.33
CA MET A 1 9.42 -9.19 11.00
C MET A 1 9.65 -8.13 9.94
N ARG A 2 10.47 -8.39 8.92
CA ARG A 2 10.66 -7.47 7.77
C ARG A 2 10.02 -8.10 6.55
N TYR A 3 9.07 -7.41 5.94
CA TYR A 3 8.42 -7.81 4.70
C TYR A 3 9.18 -7.22 3.51
N GLN A 4 9.32 -7.99 2.44
CA GLN A 4 9.83 -7.47 1.18
C GLN A 4 8.70 -6.74 0.45
N LEU A 5 8.97 -5.51 0.01
CA LEU A 5 8.00 -4.71 -0.72
C LEU A 5 8.14 -4.95 -2.22
N TRP A 6 7.05 -5.42 -2.84
CA TRP A 6 6.90 -5.45 -4.29
C TRP A 6 5.87 -4.40 -4.72
N ILE A 7 6.27 -3.54 -5.67
CA ILE A 7 5.43 -2.47 -6.19
C ILE A 7 5.23 -2.72 -7.68
N ARG A 8 3.97 -2.87 -8.09
CA ARG A 8 3.53 -2.97 -9.49
C ARG A 8 4.03 -1.77 -10.31
N ASP A 9 4.34 -1.99 -11.58
CA ASP A 9 4.86 -0.93 -12.44
C ASP A 9 3.82 0.16 -12.71
N GLU A 10 2.54 -0.22 -12.78
CA GLU A 10 1.41 0.72 -12.87
C GLU A 10 1.36 1.60 -11.63
N ALA A 11 1.53 1.02 -10.44
CA ALA A 11 1.57 1.76 -9.18
C ALA A 11 2.78 2.70 -9.13
N LYS A 12 3.96 2.28 -9.63
CA LYS A 12 5.12 3.19 -9.75
C LYS A 12 4.80 4.36 -10.69
N ALA A 13 4.12 4.11 -11.81
CA ALA A 13 3.71 5.14 -12.76
C ALA A 13 2.68 6.11 -12.17
N GLU A 14 1.69 5.60 -11.43
CA GLU A 14 0.73 6.42 -10.67
C GLU A 14 1.44 7.31 -9.66
N ILE A 15 2.36 6.75 -8.86
CA ILE A 15 3.15 7.52 -7.88
C ILE A 15 3.95 8.63 -8.55
N ARG A 16 4.53 8.39 -9.73
CA ARG A 16 5.28 9.41 -10.48
C ARG A 16 4.42 10.60 -10.90
N ARG A 17 3.15 10.37 -11.26
CA ARG A 17 2.18 11.40 -11.70
C ARG A 17 1.63 12.26 -10.57
N LEU A 18 1.87 11.90 -9.32
CA LEU A 18 1.41 12.68 -8.17
C LEU A 18 2.19 13.99 -8.01
N PRO A 19 1.57 15.05 -7.44
CA PRO A 19 2.27 16.24 -7.00
C PRO A 19 3.44 15.89 -6.07
N GLY A 20 4.54 16.63 -6.12
CA GLY A 20 5.79 16.26 -5.44
C GLY A 20 5.64 15.95 -3.95
N HIS A 21 4.91 16.79 -3.21
CA HIS A 21 4.66 16.60 -1.77
C HIS A 21 3.83 15.33 -1.49
N VAL A 22 2.84 15.03 -2.34
CA VAL A 22 2.02 13.82 -2.26
C VAL A 22 2.86 12.59 -2.59
N ARG A 23 3.66 12.65 -3.66
CA ARG A 23 4.56 11.57 -4.09
C ARG A 23 5.51 11.17 -2.97
N GLN A 24 6.14 12.14 -2.32
CA GLN A 24 7.05 11.89 -1.20
C GLN A 24 6.33 11.23 -0.02
N ARG A 25 5.14 11.73 0.32
CA ARG A 25 4.31 11.17 1.40
C ARG A 25 3.89 9.72 1.11
N ILE A 26 3.44 9.43 -0.11
CA ILE A 26 3.06 8.07 -0.51
C ILE A 26 4.27 7.13 -0.48
N ARG A 27 5.43 7.56 -1.00
CA ARG A 27 6.65 6.72 -0.95
C ARG A 27 7.04 6.33 0.47
N ARG A 28 7.01 7.29 1.41
CA ARG A 28 7.29 7.02 2.83
C ARG A 28 6.30 6.03 3.44
N ALA A 29 5.01 6.24 3.18
CA ALA A 29 3.95 5.37 3.69
C ALA A 29 4.00 3.96 3.10
N VAL A 30 4.40 3.80 1.83
CA VAL A 30 4.62 2.47 1.22
C VAL A 30 5.85 1.82 1.81
N GLN A 31 6.96 2.54 1.98
CA GLN A 31 8.19 2.02 2.57
C GLN A 31 7.99 1.54 4.01
N SER A 32 7.17 2.23 4.81
CA SER A 32 6.87 1.80 6.19
C SER A 32 6.10 0.49 6.27
N LEU A 33 5.41 0.07 5.20
CA LEU A 33 4.73 -1.23 5.16
C LEU A 33 5.71 -2.41 5.26
N GLY A 34 6.98 -2.21 4.93
CA GLY A 34 8.00 -3.26 5.07
C GLY A 34 8.30 -3.61 6.52
N SER A 35 8.18 -2.65 7.44
CA SER A 35 8.34 -2.87 8.88
C SER A 35 7.00 -3.09 9.61
N GLU A 36 5.95 -2.38 9.18
CA GLU A 36 4.62 -2.45 9.76
C GLU A 36 3.59 -2.66 8.63
N PRO A 37 3.35 -3.90 8.19
CA PRO A 37 2.48 -4.20 7.04
C PRO A 37 0.99 -3.99 7.35
N ARG A 38 0.61 -3.87 8.62
CA ARG A 38 -0.78 -3.75 9.08
C ARG A 38 -0.94 -2.56 10.02
N PRO A 39 -0.58 -1.33 9.60
CA PRO A 39 -0.64 -0.16 10.47
C PRO A 39 -2.08 0.14 10.87
N HIS A 40 -2.28 0.79 12.02
CA HIS A 40 -3.61 1.03 12.61
C HIS A 40 -4.57 1.78 11.67
N TYR A 41 -4.06 2.64 10.79
CA TYR A 41 -4.84 3.40 9.80
C TYR A 41 -5.07 2.64 8.47
N SER A 42 -4.68 1.36 8.40
CA SER A 42 -5.07 0.44 7.33
C SER A 42 -6.39 -0.26 7.65
N ARG A 43 -7.20 -0.55 6.63
CA ARG A 43 -8.39 -1.40 6.77
C ARG A 43 -8.26 -2.65 5.90
N LYS A 44 -8.61 -3.82 6.47
CA LYS A 44 -8.79 -5.05 5.70
C LYS A 44 -9.95 -4.85 4.74
N LEU A 45 -9.76 -5.22 3.48
CA LEU A 45 -10.80 -5.25 2.47
C LEU A 45 -11.36 -6.67 2.36
N ARG A 46 -12.61 -6.81 1.89
CA ARG A 46 -13.06 -8.11 1.36
C ARG A 46 -12.36 -8.31 0.02
N ALA A 47 -11.67 -9.44 -0.09
CA ALA A 47 -11.15 -9.88 -1.37
C ALA A 47 -12.30 -10.59 -2.14
N PRO A 48 -12.27 -10.54 -3.49
CA PRO A 48 -13.07 -11.44 -4.32
C PRO A 48 -12.90 -12.91 -3.92
N GLU A 49 -13.89 -13.73 -4.24
CA GLU A 49 -13.81 -15.18 -4.04
C GLU A 49 -12.56 -15.76 -4.74
N GLY A 50 -11.88 -16.69 -4.08
CA GLY A 50 -10.64 -17.30 -4.57
C GLY A 50 -9.36 -16.51 -4.29
N ILE A 51 -9.42 -15.32 -3.67
CA ILE A 51 -8.23 -14.58 -3.23
C ILE A 51 -8.05 -14.74 -1.72
N GLU A 52 -7.09 -15.58 -1.32
CA GLU A 52 -6.76 -15.83 0.09
C GLU A 52 -5.87 -14.75 0.71
N LEU A 53 -5.27 -13.90 -0.13
CA LEU A 53 -4.30 -12.93 0.33
C LEU A 53 -4.93 -11.82 1.20
N GLY A 54 -4.14 -11.30 2.14
CA GLY A 54 -4.55 -10.24 3.04
C GLY A 54 -4.67 -8.88 2.34
N VAL A 55 -5.76 -8.65 1.59
CA VAL A 55 -6.00 -7.38 0.89
C VAL A 55 -6.33 -6.26 1.87
N ARG A 56 -5.64 -5.13 1.74
CA ARG A 56 -5.77 -3.97 2.65
C ARG A 56 -5.75 -2.65 1.90
N ARG A 57 -6.29 -1.63 2.56
CA ARG A 57 -6.29 -0.25 2.09
C ARG A 57 -5.66 0.67 3.13
N LEU A 58 -4.61 1.38 2.75
CA LEU A 58 -4.05 2.51 3.48
C LEU A 58 -4.72 3.81 3.02
N ARG A 59 -5.23 4.62 3.94
CA ARG A 59 -5.77 5.94 3.60
C ARG A 59 -4.75 7.03 3.94
N LEU A 60 -4.45 7.89 2.95
CA LEU A 60 -3.57 9.05 3.07
C LEU A 60 -4.34 10.28 2.57
N GLU A 61 -5.06 10.95 3.48
CA GLU A 61 -5.98 12.04 3.15
C GLU A 61 -7.02 11.64 2.08
N ARG A 62 -6.89 12.17 0.85
CA ARG A 62 -7.73 11.88 -0.33
C ARG A 62 -7.24 10.68 -1.14
N TRP A 63 -6.00 10.24 -0.92
CA TRP A 63 -5.36 9.16 -1.65
C TRP A 63 -5.52 7.83 -0.91
N ARG A 64 -5.55 6.73 -1.67
CA ARG A 64 -5.69 5.38 -1.15
C ARG A 64 -4.63 4.51 -1.79
N VAL A 65 -3.92 3.73 -0.97
CA VAL A 65 -2.99 2.70 -1.44
C VAL A 65 -3.65 1.35 -1.14
N VAL A 66 -3.91 0.57 -2.18
CA VAL A 66 -4.36 -0.81 -2.04
C VAL A 66 -3.13 -1.70 -2.13
N TYR A 67 -3.00 -2.60 -1.18
CA TYR A 67 -1.87 -3.51 -1.10
C TYR A 67 -2.32 -4.85 -0.54
N VAL A 68 -1.42 -5.82 -0.64
CA VAL A 68 -1.64 -7.19 -0.22
C VAL A 68 -0.51 -7.57 0.72
N VAL A 69 -0.83 -8.32 1.77
CA VAL A 69 0.15 -8.96 2.64
C VAL A 69 0.10 -10.46 2.35
N ASP A 70 1.24 -10.99 1.94
CA ASP A 70 1.50 -12.40 1.70
C ASP A 70 2.39 -12.93 2.85
N GLU A 71 2.16 -14.16 3.31
CA GLU A 71 2.82 -14.76 4.49
C GLU A 71 3.81 -15.87 4.11
#